data_AF-A0A7X8ZDQ6-F1
#
_entry.id   AF-A0A7X8ZDQ6-F1
#
_cell.length_a   1.000
_cell.length_b   1.000
_cell.length_c   1.000
_cell.angle_alpha   90.00
_cell.angle_beta   90.00
_cell.angle_gamma   90.00
#
_symmetry.space_group_name_H-M   'P 1'
#
loop_
_entity.id
_entity.type
_entity.pdbx_description
1 polymer ?
#
loop_
_entity_poly.entity_id
_entity_poly.type
_entity_poly.pdbx_seq_one_letter_code
_entity_poly.pdbx_strand_id
1 'polypeptide(L)'
;MSVELEKKIADFRELLEKRDMHALREFLLPINEVDIALLIENTGREESALVFRLLPKEIAADVFANLPIEQQQALIEAFSDREVGEMINALYVDDAVDLLEEMPANFVQRVLRQVGSGRREVINHFLRYEEDSAGSLMT
;
A
#
# COMPACT_ATOMS: atom_id res chain seq x y z
N MET A 1 -1.54 -8.67 22.19
CA MET A 1 -0.82 -7.44 21.77
C MET A 1 0.18 -7.08 22.87
N SER A 2 1.38 -6.60 22.55
CA SER A 2 2.37 -6.22 23.57
C SER A 2 2.03 -4.85 24.18
N VAL A 3 2.43 -4.61 25.43
CA VAL A 3 2.26 -3.30 26.12
C VAL A 3 2.92 -2.17 25.34
N GLU A 4 4.02 -2.46 24.64
CA GLU A 4 4.74 -1.51 23.79
C GLU A 4 3.91 -1.08 22.57
N LEU A 5 3.22 -2.02 21.91
CA LEU A 5 2.39 -1.72 20.76
C LEU A 5 1.13 -0.92 21.17
N GLU A 6 0.52 -1.24 22.31
CA GLU A 6 -0.60 -0.45 22.86
C GLU A 6 -0.21 1.02 23.09
N LYS A 7 1.00 1.25 23.62
CA LYS A 7 1.53 2.60 23.79
C LYS A 7 1.74 3.31 22.45
N LYS A 8 2.33 2.64 21.45
CA LYS A 8 2.52 3.21 20.10
C LYS A 8 1.18 3.62 19.48
N ILE A 9 0.13 2.80 19.63
CA ILE A 9 -1.21 3.12 19.12
C ILE A 9 -1.79 4.37 19.79
N ALA A 10 -1.63 4.51 21.10
CA ALA A 10 -2.10 5.69 21.83
C ALA A 10 -1.37 6.97 21.39
N ASP A 11 -0.03 6.92 21.34
CA ASP A 11 0.80 8.05 20.92
C ASP A 11 0.48 8.47 19.46
N PHE A 12 0.32 7.49 18.57
CA PHE A 12 -0.05 7.70 17.17
C PHE A 12 -1.41 8.40 17.02
N ARG A 13 -2.44 7.95 17.76
CA ARG A 13 -3.77 8.57 17.75
C ARG A 13 -3.73 10.01 18.25
N GLU A 14 -3.00 10.28 19.33
CA GLU A 14 -2.85 11.64 19.86
C GLU A 14 -2.21 12.58 18.83
N LEU A 15 -1.19 12.11 18.10
CA LEU A 15 -0.54 12.88 17.04
C LEU A 15 -1.47 13.15 15.85
N LEU A 16 -2.27 12.15 15.45
CA LEU A 16 -3.29 12.30 14.41
C LEU A 16 -4.35 13.34 14.78
N GLU A 17 -4.89 13.27 16.01
CA GLU A 17 -5.90 14.20 16.51
C GLU A 17 -5.39 15.65 16.53
N LYS A 18 -4.13 15.84 16.92
CA LYS A 18 -3.46 17.15 16.92
C LYS A 18 -3.14 17.66 15.51
N ARG A 19 -3.27 16.81 14.49
CA ARG A 19 -2.87 17.08 13.10
C ARG A 19 -1.42 17.56 12.97
N ASP A 20 -0.54 17.11 13.86
CA ASP A 20 0.88 17.45 13.80
C ASP A 20 1.61 16.50 12.83
N MET A 21 1.56 16.84 11.54
CA MET A 21 2.11 16.00 10.47
C MET A 21 3.62 15.80 10.57
N HIS A 22 4.33 16.80 11.12
CA HIS A 22 5.77 16.71 11.30
C HIS A 22 6.10 15.73 12.42
N ALA A 23 5.48 15.88 13.60
CA ALA A 23 5.67 14.95 14.70
C ALA A 23 5.22 13.53 14.35
N LEU A 24 4.13 13.39 13.59
CA LEU A 24 3.65 12.10 13.11
C LEU A 24 4.66 11.40 12.20
N ARG A 25 5.28 12.14 11.27
CA ARG A 25 6.36 11.60 10.43
C ARG A 25 7.55 11.15 11.27
N GLU A 26 8.05 12.01 12.15
CA GLU A 26 9.21 11.68 13.01
C GLU A 26 8.93 10.48 13.93
N PHE A 27 7.68 10.32 14.38
CA PHE A 27 7.24 9.18 15.16
C PHE A 27 7.25 7.87 14.36
N LEU A 28 6.86 7.91 13.08
CA LEU A 28 6.74 6.72 12.22
C LEU A 28 8.08 6.21 11.69
N LEU A 29 9.02 7.10 11.37
CA LEU A 29 10.31 6.73 10.75
C LEU A 29 11.15 5.66 11.50
N PRO A 30 11.20 5.61 12.84
CA PRO A 30 11.94 4.57 13.56
C PRO A 30 11.17 3.26 13.75
N ILE A 31 9.90 3.20 13.35
CA ILE A 31 9.03 2.03 13.51
C ILE A 31 9.19 1.12 12.28
N ASN A 32 9.15 -0.20 12.47
CA ASN A 32 9.16 -1.14 11.36
C ASN A 32 7.83 -1.12 10.59
N GLU A 33 7.88 -1.50 9.32
CA GLU A 33 6.80 -1.51 8.35
C GLU A 33 5.56 -2.30 8.82
N VAL A 34 5.75 -3.42 9.51
CA VAL A 34 4.66 -4.27 10.03
C VAL A 34 3.91 -3.54 11.13
N ASP A 35 4.63 -2.95 12.09
CA ASP A 35 4.04 -2.15 13.16
C ASP A 35 3.33 -0.91 12.59
N ILE A 36 3.90 -0.24 11.58
CA ILE A 36 3.26 0.91 10.91
C ILE A 36 1.96 0.47 10.23
N ALA A 37 1.94 -0.67 9.54
CA ALA A 37 0.73 -1.21 8.93
C ALA A 37 -0.36 -1.46 9.98
N LEU A 38 -0.01 -2.02 11.14
CA LEU A 38 -0.94 -2.20 12.27
C LEU A 38 -1.47 -0.88 12.84
N LEU A 39 -0.63 0.15 12.90
CA LEU A 39 -1.06 1.49 13.30
C LEU A 39 -2.10 2.07 12.32
N ILE A 40 -1.82 1.95 11.02
CA ILE A 40 -2.68 2.45 9.95
C ILE A 40 -4.00 1.66 9.85
N GLU A 41 -3.98 0.34 10.07
CA GLU A 41 -5.17 -0.52 10.02
C GLU A 41 -6.28 -0.01 10.96
N ASN A 42 -5.88 0.62 12.08
CA ASN A 42 -6.77 1.17 13.09
C ASN A 42 -7.23 2.62 12.81
N THR A 43 -7.06 3.13 11.58
CA THR A 43 -7.43 4.48 11.15
C THR A 43 -8.56 4.49 10.13
N GLY A 44 -9.24 5.64 9.98
CA GLY A 44 -10.21 5.82 8.89
C GLY A 44 -9.53 6.01 7.53
N ARG A 45 -10.26 5.76 6.43
CA ARG A 45 -9.74 5.87 5.04
C ARG A 45 -8.96 7.17 4.76
N GLU A 46 -9.48 8.32 5.17
CA GLU A 46 -8.84 9.62 4.93
C GLU A 46 -7.52 9.74 5.71
N GLU A 47 -7.51 9.27 6.96
CA GLU A 47 -6.34 9.27 7.83
C GLU A 47 -5.27 8.30 7.31
N SER A 48 -5.66 7.09 6.89
CA SER A 48 -4.75 6.12 6.30
C SER A 48 -4.03 6.70 5.09
N ALA A 49 -4.77 7.33 4.17
CA ALA A 49 -4.21 7.95 2.98
C ALA A 49 -3.32 9.17 3.30
N LEU A 50 -3.61 9.89 4.39
CA LEU A 50 -2.78 11.00 4.87
C LEU A 50 -1.49 10.49 5.49
N VAL A 51 -1.56 9.50 6.39
CA VAL A 51 -0.39 8.88 7.05
C VAL A 51 0.54 8.28 6.00
N PHE A 52 -0.02 7.56 5.03
CA PHE A 52 0.75 6.94 3.96
C PHE A 52 1.57 7.95 3.14
N ARG A 53 1.01 9.14 2.88
CA ARG A 53 1.71 10.24 2.18
C ARG A 53 2.84 10.86 3.00
N LEU A 54 2.88 10.65 4.32
CA LEU A 54 3.98 11.09 5.18
C LEU A 54 5.18 10.16 5.12
N LEU A 55 5.01 8.92 4.66
CA LEU A 55 6.08 7.92 4.61
C LEU A 55 7.03 8.17 3.42
N PRO A 56 8.34 7.94 3.58
CA PRO A 56 9.26 7.76 2.45
C PRO A 56 8.75 6.65 1.52
N LYS A 57 9.01 6.77 0.21
CA LYS A 57 8.44 5.86 -0.79
C LYS A 57 8.84 4.40 -0.58
N GLU A 58 10.07 4.18 -0.13
CA GLU A 58 10.64 2.87 0.14
C GLU A 58 9.90 2.19 1.29
N ILE A 59 9.68 2.92 2.40
CA ILE A 59 8.92 2.43 3.56
C ILE A 59 7.44 2.26 3.21
N ALA A 60 6.88 3.17 2.41
CA ALA A 60 5.48 3.15 2.03
C ALA A 60 5.09 1.88 1.27
N ALA A 61 5.97 1.39 0.37
CA ALA A 61 5.75 0.15 -0.36
C ALA A 61 5.70 -1.06 0.57
N ASP A 62 6.67 -1.18 1.47
CA ASP A 62 6.74 -2.27 2.45
C ASP A 62 5.53 -2.22 3.41
N VAL A 63 5.15 -1.03 3.88
CA VAL A 63 3.95 -0.84 4.71
C VAL A 63 2.69 -1.24 3.94
N PHE A 64 2.57 -0.87 2.67
CA PHE A 64 1.42 -1.24 1.84
C PHE A 64 1.28 -2.75 1.69
N ALA A 65 2.37 -3.46 1.42
CA ALA A 65 2.38 -4.91 1.29
C ALA A 65 1.90 -5.62 2.58
N ASN A 66 2.16 -5.03 3.74
CA ASN A 66 1.75 -5.56 5.04
C ASN A 66 0.31 -5.19 5.47
N LEU A 67 -0.40 -4.34 4.73
CA LEU A 67 -1.78 -3.97 5.04
C LEU A 67 -2.78 -5.07 4.64
N PRO A 68 -3.89 -5.22 5.37
CA PRO A 68 -5.01 -6.04 4.91
C PRO A 68 -5.54 -5.60 3.54
N ILE A 69 -6.06 -6.55 2.77
CA ILE A 69 -6.50 -6.33 1.39
C ILE A 69 -7.58 -5.23 1.27
N GLU A 70 -8.47 -5.12 2.26
CA GLU A 70 -9.50 -4.08 2.30
C GLU A 70 -8.89 -2.66 2.43
N GLN A 71 -7.74 -2.56 3.08
CA GLN A 71 -7.05 -1.30 3.37
C GLN A 71 -6.18 -0.92 2.18
N GLN A 72 -5.54 -1.90 1.55
CA GLN A 72 -4.89 -1.73 0.24
C GLN A 72 -5.88 -1.21 -0.81
N GLN A 73 -7.08 -1.79 -0.88
CA GLN A 73 -8.16 -1.31 -1.75
C GLN A 73 -8.57 0.13 -1.42
N ALA A 74 -8.78 0.44 -0.13
CA ALA A 74 -9.14 1.78 0.32
C ALA A 74 -8.08 2.83 -0.07
N LEU A 75 -6.80 2.49 0.04
CA LEU A 75 -5.70 3.37 -0.38
C LEU A 75 -5.67 3.55 -1.90
N ILE A 76 -5.81 2.47 -2.68
CA ILE A 76 -5.88 2.56 -4.15
C ILE A 76 -7.03 3.49 -4.55
N GLU A 77 -8.22 3.35 -3.97
CA GLU A 77 -9.36 4.24 -4.22
C GLU A 77 -9.08 5.70 -3.86
N ALA A 78 -8.36 5.95 -2.76
CA ALA A 78 -8.04 7.30 -2.29
C ALA A 78 -6.90 7.98 -3.07
N PHE A 79 -6.12 7.22 -3.82
CA PHE A 79 -4.96 7.69 -4.57
C PHE A 79 -5.31 8.04 -6.01
N SER A 80 -4.60 9.01 -6.57
CA SER A 80 -4.57 9.25 -8.01
C SER A 80 -3.91 8.09 -8.74
N ASP A 81 -4.21 7.93 -10.03
CA ASP A 81 -3.60 6.88 -10.85
C ASP A 81 -2.06 6.97 -10.88
N ARG A 82 -1.52 8.19 -10.83
CA ARG A 82 -0.08 8.42 -10.68
C ARG A 82 0.47 7.88 -9.36
N GLU A 83 -0.18 8.19 -8.24
CA GLU A 83 0.23 7.68 -6.91
C GLU A 83 0.15 6.15 -6.85
N VAL A 84 -0.90 5.55 -7.42
CA VAL A 84 -1.02 4.09 -7.55
C VAL A 84 0.15 3.53 -8.35
N GLY A 85 0.46 4.11 -9.52
CA GLY A 85 1.61 3.69 -10.33
C GLY A 85 2.94 3.79 -9.59
N GLU A 86 3.18 4.90 -8.88
CA GLU A 86 4.40 5.09 -8.11
C GLU A 86 4.53 4.06 -6.98
N MET A 87 3.44 3.75 -6.27
CA MET A 87 3.42 2.74 -5.20
C MET A 87 3.64 1.33 -5.75
N ILE A 88 2.92 0.92 -6.80
CA ILE A 88 3.01 -0.43 -7.37
C ILE A 88 4.38 -0.69 -8.00
N ASN A 89 5.03 0.35 -8.54
CA ASN A 89 6.39 0.23 -9.07
C ASN A 89 7.45 0.14 -7.96
N ALA A 90 7.13 0.58 -6.75
CA ALA A 90 8.02 0.48 -5.58
C ALA A 90 7.90 -0.88 -4.86
N LEU A 91 6.79 -1.60 -5.04
CA LEU A 91 6.63 -2.96 -4.47
C LEU A 91 7.67 -3.95 -5.03
N TYR A 92 8.01 -4.95 -4.23
CA TYR A 92 8.64 -6.15 -4.78
C TYR A 92 7.68 -6.88 -5.72
N VAL A 93 8.24 -7.75 -6.56
CA VAL A 93 7.46 -8.40 -7.62
C VAL A 93 6.50 -9.42 -7.05
N ASP A 94 6.93 -10.17 -6.04
CA ASP A 94 6.12 -11.10 -5.25
C ASP A 94 4.97 -10.38 -4.55
N ASP A 95 5.22 -9.28 -3.83
CA ASP A 95 4.14 -8.51 -3.20
C ASP A 95 3.11 -7.99 -4.22
N ALA A 96 3.58 -7.56 -5.39
CA ALA A 96 2.70 -7.11 -6.46
C ALA A 96 1.88 -8.26 -7.06
N VAL A 97 2.42 -9.49 -7.08
CA VAL A 97 1.72 -10.68 -7.53
C VAL A 97 0.64 -11.06 -6.51
N ASP A 98 0.99 -11.15 -5.23
CA ASP A 98 0.07 -11.46 -4.13
C ASP A 98 -1.12 -10.47 -4.11
N LEU A 99 -0.81 -9.17 -4.23
CA LEU A 99 -1.82 -8.11 -4.36
C LEU A 99 -2.82 -8.39 -5.48
N LEU A 100 -2.33 -8.77 -6.66
CA LEU A 100 -3.17 -8.96 -7.84
C LEU A 100 -3.98 -10.26 -7.79
N GLU A 101 -3.50 -11.28 -7.08
CA GLU A 101 -4.26 -12.52 -6.86
C GLU A 101 -5.45 -12.32 -5.91
N GLU A 102 -5.30 -11.46 -4.90
CA GLU A 102 -6.34 -11.21 -3.90
C GLU A 102 -7.31 -10.09 -4.29
N MET A 103 -6.92 -9.17 -5.18
CA MET A 103 -7.73 -8.01 -5.52
C MET A 103 -8.93 -8.30 -6.45
N PRO A 104 -10.06 -7.60 -6.27
CA PRO A 104 -11.17 -7.67 -7.21
C PRO A 104 -10.77 -7.14 -8.60
N ALA A 105 -11.41 -7.67 -9.64
CA ALA A 105 -11.03 -7.43 -11.04
C ALA A 105 -10.95 -5.95 -11.44
N ASN A 106 -11.83 -5.09 -10.91
CA ASN A 106 -11.80 -3.64 -11.20
C ASN A 106 -10.55 -2.94 -10.64
N PHE A 107 -10.02 -3.40 -9.50
CA PHE A 107 -8.79 -2.89 -8.92
C PHE A 107 -7.56 -3.40 -9.66
N VAL A 108 -7.54 -4.70 -9.94
CA VAL A 108 -6.52 -5.34 -10.78
C VAL A 108 -6.37 -4.58 -12.09
N GLN A 109 -7.47 -4.32 -12.81
CA GLN A 109 -7.46 -3.51 -14.03
C GLN A 109 -6.85 -2.12 -13.84
N ARG A 110 -7.17 -1.45 -12.74
CA ARG A 110 -6.67 -0.11 -12.46
C ARG A 110 -5.18 -0.09 -12.17
N VAL A 111 -4.71 -1.02 -11.35
CA VAL A 111 -3.29 -1.21 -11.01
C VAL A 111 -2.49 -1.45 -12.28
N LEU A 112 -2.94 -2.39 -13.11
CA LEU A 112 -2.18 -2.84 -14.27
C LEU A 112 -2.04 -1.79 -15.37
N ARG A 113 -2.98 -0.87 -15.50
CA ARG A 113 -2.85 0.31 -16.38
C ARG A 113 -1.72 1.26 -15.98
N GLN A 114 -1.24 1.18 -14.74
CA GLN A 114 -0.16 2.03 -14.23
C GLN A 114 1.21 1.35 -14.26
N VAL A 115 1.27 0.06 -14.63
CA VAL A 115 2.51 -0.72 -14.67
C VAL A 115 3.10 -0.65 -16.08
N GLY A 116 4.37 -0.26 -16.19
CA GLY A 116 5.07 -0.25 -17.47
C GLY A 116 5.23 -1.65 -18.06
N SER A 117 5.32 -1.75 -19.39
CA SER A 117 5.32 -3.03 -20.13
C SER A 117 6.33 -4.07 -19.62
N GLY A 118 7.57 -3.67 -19.35
CA GLY A 118 8.59 -4.60 -18.85
C GLY A 118 8.25 -5.21 -17.48
N ARG A 119 7.72 -4.42 -16.54
CA ARG A 119 7.27 -4.94 -15.23
C ARG A 119 5.98 -5.75 -15.37
N ARG A 120 5.11 -5.37 -16.31
CA ARG A 120 3.88 -6.09 -16.64
C ARG A 120 4.17 -7.52 -17.13
N GLU A 121 5.16 -7.68 -18.01
CA GLU A 121 5.60 -9.00 -18.51
C GLU A 121 6.06 -9.91 -17.36
N VAL A 122 6.86 -9.37 -16.43
CA VAL A 122 7.34 -10.10 -15.25
C VAL A 122 6.16 -10.53 -14.37
N ILE A 123 5.25 -9.62 -14.05
CA ILE A 123 4.06 -9.92 -13.23
C ILE A 123 3.18 -10.99 -13.90
N ASN A 124 2.91 -10.88 -15.21
CA ASN A 124 2.13 -11.87 -15.95
C ASN A 124 2.78 -13.25 -15.96
N HIS A 125 4.12 -13.30 -16.03
CA HIS A 125 4.87 -14.55 -15.94
C HIS A 125 4.66 -15.25 -14.59
N PHE A 126 4.72 -14.51 -13.48
CA PHE A 126 4.48 -15.07 -12.15
C PHE A 126 3.02 -15.49 -11.93
N LEU A 127 2.06 -14.68 -12.40
CA LEU A 127 0.63 -15.00 -12.35
C LEU A 127 0.22 -16.11 -13.33
N ARG A 128 1.16 -16.60 -14.17
CA ARG A 128 0.91 -17.59 -15.23
C ARG A 128 -0.24 -17.19 -16.15
N TYR A 129 -0.39 -15.90 -16.39
CA TYR A 129 -1.35 -15.38 -17.34
C TYR A 129 -0.91 -15.77 -18.75
N GLU A 130 -1.76 -16.48 -19.49
CA GLU A 130 -1.53 -16.75 -20.90
C GLU A 130 -1.38 -15.43 -21.66
N GLU A 131 -0.60 -15.42 -22.75
CA GLU A 131 -0.33 -14.21 -23.56
C GLU A 131 -1.63 -13.54 -24.06
N ASP A 132 -2.71 -14.31 -24.26
CA ASP A 132 -4.01 -13.84 -24.72
C ASP A 132 -5.06 -13.70 -23.59
N SER A 133 -4.64 -13.80 -22.33
CA SER A 133 -5.56 -13.63 -21.20
C SER A 133 -6.06 -12.18 -21.12
N ALA A 134 -7.22 -12.00 -20.48
CA ALA A 134 -7.73 -10.66 -20.20
C ALA A 134 -6.72 -9.79 -19.43
N GLY A 135 -5.87 -10.41 -18.59
CA GLY A 135 -4.77 -9.71 -17.94
C GLY A 135 -3.72 -9.25 -18.97
N SER A 136 -3.21 -10.16 -19.79
CA SER A 136 -2.11 -9.89 -20.73
C SER A 136 -2.47 -8.90 -21.85
N LEU A 137 -3.73 -8.82 -22.24
CA LEU A 137 -4.21 -7.96 -23.34
C LEU A 137 -4.62 -6.54 -22.90
N MET A 138 -4.63 -6.25 -21.61
CA MET A 138 -4.93 -4.90 -21.10
C MET A 138 -3.70 -3.99 -21.25
N THR A 139 -3.75 -3.11 -22.26
CA THR A 139 -2.77 -2.03 -22.51
C THR A 139 -3.40 -0.68 -22.25
#